data_AF-A0AAN7R0W3-F1
#
_entry.id   AF-A0AAN7R0W3-F1
#
_cell.length_a   1.000
_cell.length_b   1.000
_cell.length_c   1.000
_cell.angle_alpha   90.00
_cell.angle_beta   90.00
_cell.angle_gamma   90.00
#
_symmetry.space_group_name_H-M   'P 1'
#
loop_
_entity.id
_entity.type
_entity.pdbx_description
1 polymer ?
#
loop_
_entity_poly.entity_id
_entity_poly.type
_entity_poly.pdbx_seq_one_letter_code
_entity_poly.pdbx_strand_id
1 'polypeptide(L)'
;MGFRAPWVSSFGLFLIIIFLFSANGVVEASSRRLLHRHHHGRGLHAAGFRPAKLFVFGDSYADTGNNKMNEASWKVPYGVTFPGKPAGRFSSGRVLTDFLAKSVGLESPVPYQGRNMEDRRFNSGMNFAYGGTGVFDTTVAYPNMTTQIGLFKQLIDDGTFSAADLASSLTLVTLSGNDYSAYTAKNGLIPSALQEFIVSVVSQLGTNLKQLYELGARKVAVAALQPLGCIPRFTAVNSFQKCNDTLNSLVGFHNQLLRKAVSDLNNQTASSTFVVVDLYTSFMSVLNSTDSTFVDPLKPCCVGVSSRFNCGTVDADGTKKYTVCEAPESAFFWDMAHPTQAGWRAVYTSLSAALEQQL
;
A
#
# COMPACT_ATOMS: atom_id res chain seq x y z
N MET A 1 51.05 -0.81 -68.56
CA MET A 1 51.05 -1.96 -67.63
C MET A 1 49.92 -1.74 -66.64
N GLY A 2 48.79 -2.43 -66.61
CA GLY A 2 48.33 -3.61 -67.30
C GLY A 2 47.27 -4.26 -66.42
N PHE A 3 46.00 -4.20 -66.85
CA PHE A 3 44.99 -5.29 -66.82
C PHE A 3 44.59 -5.89 -65.46
N ARG A 4 43.32 -6.13 -65.09
CA ARG A 4 42.17 -6.69 -65.84
C ARG A 4 40.90 -6.60 -64.95
N ALA A 5 39.74 -6.32 -65.55
CA ALA A 5 38.45 -6.88 -65.12
C ALA A 5 38.32 -8.33 -65.68
N PRO A 6 37.40 -9.22 -65.21
CA PRO A 6 36.00 -9.23 -65.69
C PRO A 6 34.96 -9.67 -64.62
N TRP A 7 33.69 -9.24 -64.65
CA TRP A 7 32.52 -9.81 -65.36
C TRP A 7 32.29 -11.33 -65.20
N VAL A 8 31.04 -11.67 -64.83
CA VAL A 8 30.10 -12.63 -65.47
C VAL A 8 29.30 -13.47 -64.46
N SER A 9 27.99 -13.41 -64.69
CA SER A 9 26.85 -14.15 -64.17
C SER A 9 26.81 -15.63 -64.58
N SER A 10 25.76 -16.33 -64.12
CA SER A 10 25.18 -17.59 -64.66
C SER A 10 25.41 -18.80 -63.77
N PHE A 11 24.34 -19.31 -63.14
CA PHE A 11 23.52 -20.41 -63.65
C PHE A 11 24.28 -21.75 -63.68
N GLY A 12 23.97 -22.60 -62.70
CA GLY A 12 24.36 -24.00 -62.65
C GLY A 12 23.24 -24.80 -61.98
N LEU A 13 22.39 -25.38 -62.82
CA LEU A 13 21.34 -26.36 -62.51
C LEU A 13 21.93 -27.77 -62.68
N PHE A 14 21.28 -28.79 -62.08
CA PHE A 14 21.44 -30.28 -62.16
C PHE A 14 21.96 -30.91 -60.84
N LEU A 15 21.38 -31.96 -60.22
CA LEU A 15 20.27 -32.90 -60.47
C LEU A 15 19.86 -33.60 -59.14
N ILE A 16 18.55 -33.82 -58.95
CA ILE A 16 17.79 -35.07 -58.63
C ILE A 16 18.50 -36.11 -57.71
N ILE A 17 17.90 -36.56 -56.58
CA ILE A 17 17.01 -37.76 -56.42
C ILE A 17 16.30 -37.65 -55.04
N ILE A 18 14.98 -37.42 -54.99
CA ILE A 18 13.86 -38.37 -54.70
C ILE A 18 13.98 -39.14 -53.37
N PHE A 19 13.10 -38.83 -52.41
CA PHE A 19 12.31 -39.86 -51.72
C PHE A 19 10.93 -39.31 -51.34
N LEU A 20 9.92 -39.88 -52.01
CA LEU A 20 8.49 -39.76 -51.71
C LEU A 20 8.18 -40.60 -50.47
N PHE A 21 7.34 -40.09 -49.56
CA PHE A 21 6.19 -40.87 -49.10
C PHE A 21 5.02 -39.93 -48.77
N SER A 22 3.93 -40.21 -49.46
CA SER A 22 2.62 -39.56 -49.50
C SER A 22 1.70 -40.03 -48.38
N ALA A 23 0.88 -39.12 -47.87
CA ALA A 23 -0.57 -39.25 -47.63
C ALA A 23 -0.99 -38.16 -46.61
N ASN A 24 -2.10 -37.45 -46.67
CA ASN A 24 -3.16 -37.19 -47.64
C ASN A 24 -3.97 -36.05 -46.99
N GLY A 25 -4.53 -35.12 -47.76
CA GLY A 25 -5.56 -34.22 -47.22
C GLY A 25 -5.63 -32.84 -47.87
N VAL A 26 -6.44 -32.76 -48.92
CA VAL A 26 -6.88 -31.54 -49.63
C VAL A 26 -7.75 -30.69 -48.69
N VAL A 27 -7.70 -29.35 -48.81
CA VAL A 27 -8.85 -28.44 -49.09
C VAL A 27 -8.42 -26.96 -48.94
N GLU A 28 -8.29 -26.31 -50.09
CA GLU A 28 -8.92 -25.04 -50.51
C GLU A 28 -9.20 -23.92 -49.48
N ALA A 29 -8.58 -22.77 -49.72
CA ALA A 29 -8.86 -21.52 -49.04
C ALA A 29 -10.17 -20.88 -49.56
N SER A 30 -11.06 -20.51 -48.65
CA SER A 30 -12.11 -19.52 -48.91
C SER A 30 -12.10 -18.43 -47.85
N SER A 31 -12.05 -17.18 -48.30
CA SER A 31 -12.17 -15.99 -47.46
C SER A 31 -13.56 -15.91 -46.84
N ARG A 32 -13.64 -15.83 -45.51
CA ARG A 32 -14.80 -15.30 -44.79
C ARG A 32 -14.36 -14.33 -43.71
N ARG A 33 -14.92 -13.12 -43.80
CA ARG A 33 -14.88 -12.10 -42.74
C ARG A 33 -15.38 -12.73 -41.43
N LEU A 34 -14.51 -12.82 -40.44
CA LEU A 34 -14.88 -13.17 -39.07
C LEU A 34 -15.02 -11.88 -38.26
N LEU A 35 -16.27 -11.61 -37.88
CA LEU A 35 -16.66 -10.66 -36.85
C LEU A 35 -15.74 -10.84 -35.63
N HIS A 36 -15.09 -9.75 -35.20
CA HIS A 36 -14.46 -9.67 -33.89
C HIS A 36 -15.55 -9.80 -32.82
N ARG A 37 -15.74 -11.03 -32.34
CA ARG A 37 -16.52 -11.31 -31.14
C ARG A 37 -15.64 -10.93 -29.96
N HIS A 38 -15.98 -9.83 -29.28
CA HIS A 38 -15.42 -9.52 -27.96
C HIS A 38 -15.73 -10.67 -27.01
N HIS A 39 -14.74 -11.55 -26.80
CA HIS A 39 -14.73 -12.38 -25.62
C HIS A 39 -14.45 -11.46 -24.43
N HIS A 40 -15.50 -11.14 -23.69
CA HIS A 40 -15.35 -10.78 -22.29
C HIS A 40 -14.62 -11.93 -21.61
N GLY A 41 -13.31 -11.75 -21.41
CA GLY A 41 -12.55 -12.57 -20.49
C GLY A 41 -13.17 -12.36 -19.11
N ARG A 42 -14.08 -13.25 -18.71
CA ARG A 42 -14.23 -13.59 -17.30
C ARG A 42 -12.87 -14.13 -16.89
N GLY A 43 -12.04 -13.27 -16.30
CA GLY A 43 -10.88 -13.72 -15.55
C GLY A 43 -11.38 -14.73 -14.54
N LEU A 44 -11.02 -16.00 -14.76
CA LEU A 44 -11.01 -16.98 -13.69
C LEU A 44 -9.98 -16.49 -12.68
N HIS A 45 -10.41 -15.66 -11.74
CA HIS A 45 -9.70 -15.53 -10.48
C HIS A 45 -9.66 -16.95 -9.91
N ALA A 46 -8.45 -17.50 -9.78
CA ALA A 46 -8.21 -18.68 -8.96
C ALA A 46 -8.97 -18.50 -7.64
N ALA A 47 -9.54 -19.58 -7.10
CA ALA A 47 -10.30 -19.55 -5.86
C ALA A 47 -9.36 -19.21 -4.67
N GLY A 48 -8.94 -17.95 -4.57
CA GLY A 48 -8.15 -17.40 -3.49
C GLY A 48 -9.00 -17.17 -2.25
N PHE A 49 -8.34 -16.99 -1.11
CA PHE A 49 -8.98 -16.68 0.17
C PHE A 49 -9.92 -15.47 0.03
N ARG A 50 -11.20 -15.65 0.38
CA ARG A 50 -12.22 -14.59 0.40
C ARG A 50 -12.66 -14.33 1.83
N PRO A 51 -12.05 -13.35 2.52
CA PRO A 51 -12.43 -13.03 3.88
C PRO A 51 -13.85 -12.49 3.94
N ALA A 52 -14.59 -12.84 5.00
CA ALA A 52 -15.92 -12.29 5.25
C ALA A 52 -15.84 -10.86 5.84
N LYS A 53 -14.74 -10.54 6.51
CA LYS A 53 -14.51 -9.24 7.18
C LYS A 53 -13.05 -8.80 7.05
N LEU A 54 -12.84 -7.50 7.13
CA LEU A 54 -11.55 -6.85 7.25
C LEU A 54 -11.47 -6.10 8.58
N PHE A 55 -10.56 -6.51 9.46
CA PHE A 55 -10.20 -5.75 10.66
C PHE A 55 -8.89 -5.00 10.44
N VAL A 56 -8.83 -3.73 10.85
CA VAL A 56 -7.69 -2.87 10.50
C VAL A 56 -7.14 -2.19 11.75
N PHE A 57 -5.81 -2.22 11.90
CA PHE A 57 -5.07 -1.61 13.01
C PHE A 57 -3.88 -0.82 12.46
N GLY A 58 -3.45 0.19 13.21
CA GLY A 58 -2.28 1.00 12.87
C GLY A 58 -2.60 2.46 12.79
N ASP A 59 -2.26 3.09 11.66
CA ASP A 59 -2.09 4.54 11.62
C ASP A 59 -2.72 5.26 10.40
N SER A 60 -2.21 6.44 10.03
CA SER A 60 -2.75 7.27 8.95
C SER A 60 -2.69 6.63 7.57
N TYR A 61 -1.87 5.59 7.37
CA TYR A 61 -1.84 4.86 6.11
C TYR A 61 -3.06 3.95 5.93
N ALA A 62 -3.75 3.65 7.02
CA ALA A 62 -4.93 2.78 7.04
C ALA A 62 -6.19 3.45 7.58
N ASP A 63 -6.10 4.59 8.26
CA ASP A 63 -7.22 5.31 8.85
C ASP A 63 -8.26 5.77 7.80
N THR A 64 -9.52 5.46 8.06
CA THR A 64 -10.68 5.83 7.24
C THR A 64 -11.65 6.77 7.93
N GLY A 65 -11.29 7.31 9.11
CA GLY A 65 -12.01 8.38 9.80
C GLY A 65 -12.15 8.23 11.31
N ASN A 66 -11.16 7.65 12.00
CA ASN A 66 -11.13 7.59 13.46
C ASN A 66 -10.62 8.87 14.12
N ASN A 67 -9.76 9.64 13.44
CA ASN A 67 -9.29 10.92 13.95
C ASN A 67 -10.43 11.95 14.09
N LYS A 68 -10.29 12.92 15.00
CA LYS A 68 -11.33 13.94 15.27
C LYS A 68 -11.56 14.86 14.06
N MET A 69 -12.76 15.42 13.93
CA MET A 69 -13.13 16.27 12.78
C MET A 69 -12.31 17.57 12.62
N ASN A 70 -11.56 17.99 13.64
CA ASN A 70 -10.66 19.14 13.56
C ASN A 70 -9.26 18.77 13.03
N GLU A 71 -8.99 17.50 12.76
CA GLU A 71 -7.74 17.03 12.17
C GLU A 71 -7.67 17.30 10.66
N ALA A 72 -6.45 17.25 10.11
CA ALA A 72 -6.21 17.55 8.69
C ALA A 72 -7.07 16.68 7.75
N SER A 73 -7.22 15.38 8.06
CA SER A 73 -7.99 14.42 7.25
C SER A 73 -9.49 14.72 7.12
N TRP A 74 -10.00 15.64 7.96
CA TRP A 74 -11.38 16.13 7.94
C TRP A 74 -11.51 17.56 7.41
N LYS A 75 -10.43 18.15 6.90
CA LYS A 75 -10.39 19.50 6.33
C LYS A 75 -10.16 19.47 4.83
N VAL A 76 -10.75 20.43 4.11
CA VAL A 76 -10.41 20.67 2.70
C VAL A 76 -8.92 21.02 2.63
N PRO A 77 -8.12 20.40 1.74
CA PRO A 77 -8.54 19.69 0.52
C PRO A 77 -8.54 18.16 0.61
N TYR A 78 -8.42 17.55 1.79
CA TYR A 78 -8.40 16.09 1.91
C TYR A 78 -9.70 15.47 1.37
N GLY A 79 -9.57 14.32 0.69
CA GLY A 79 -10.69 13.63 0.05
C GLY A 79 -11.20 14.24 -1.27
N VAL A 80 -10.52 15.24 -1.86
CA VAL A 80 -10.93 15.88 -3.12
C VAL A 80 -11.12 14.91 -4.30
N THR A 81 -10.31 13.85 -4.39
CA THR A 81 -10.41 12.82 -5.43
C THR A 81 -11.44 11.74 -5.06
N PHE A 82 -11.57 11.42 -3.77
CA PHE A 82 -12.60 10.52 -3.26
C PHE A 82 -12.82 10.77 -1.76
N PRO A 83 -14.07 10.94 -1.30
CA PRO A 83 -15.33 10.96 -2.05
C PRO A 83 -15.69 12.32 -2.69
N GLY A 84 -14.73 13.23 -2.88
CA GLY A 84 -14.98 14.61 -3.32
C GLY A 84 -15.11 15.61 -2.18
N LYS A 85 -14.92 15.17 -0.93
CA LYS A 85 -14.96 15.97 0.30
C LYS A 85 -14.17 15.27 1.41
N PRO A 86 -13.83 15.97 2.50
CA PRO A 86 -13.15 15.35 3.62
C PRO A 86 -13.97 14.21 4.22
N ALA A 87 -13.30 13.09 4.46
CA ALA A 87 -13.90 11.84 4.94
C ALA A 87 -12.93 11.06 5.84
N GLY A 88 -12.04 11.77 6.54
CA GLY A 88 -11.17 11.21 7.58
C GLY A 88 -9.95 10.42 7.08
N ARG A 89 -9.70 10.40 5.76
CA ARG A 89 -8.50 9.78 5.16
C ARG A 89 -7.38 10.80 5.01
N PHE A 90 -6.16 10.42 5.39
CA PHE A 90 -4.95 11.22 5.17
C PHE A 90 -4.46 11.08 3.72
N SER A 91 -5.30 11.45 2.75
CA SER A 91 -4.98 11.41 1.32
C SER A 91 -5.89 12.34 0.54
N SER A 92 -5.61 12.51 -0.76
CA SER A 92 -6.57 13.07 -1.71
C SER A 92 -7.79 12.17 -1.89
N GLY A 93 -7.69 10.88 -1.56
CA GLY A 93 -8.81 9.95 -1.66
C GLY A 93 -8.62 8.67 -0.88
N ARG A 94 -8.81 7.52 -1.55
CA ARG A 94 -8.64 6.19 -0.95
C ARG A 94 -7.23 5.95 -0.41
N VAL A 95 -7.15 5.20 0.69
CA VAL A 95 -5.91 4.75 1.36
C VAL A 95 -5.74 3.23 1.28
N LEU A 96 -4.66 2.67 1.81
CA LEU A 96 -4.31 1.24 1.69
C LEU A 96 -5.48 0.31 2.05
N THR A 97 -6.19 0.61 3.15
CA THR A 97 -7.39 -0.13 3.59
C THR A 97 -8.45 -0.26 2.49
N ASP A 98 -8.73 0.82 1.75
CA ASP A 98 -9.76 0.81 0.73
C ASP A 98 -9.36 -0.05 -0.48
N PHE A 99 -8.07 -0.05 -0.83
CA PHE A 99 -7.56 -0.87 -1.94
C PHE A 99 -7.54 -2.35 -1.57
N LEU A 100 -7.10 -2.68 -0.35
CA LEU A 100 -7.12 -4.05 0.15
C LEU A 100 -8.55 -4.59 0.25
N ALA A 101 -9.47 -3.84 0.87
CA ALA A 101 -10.87 -4.24 0.98
C ALA A 101 -11.47 -4.54 -0.40
N LYS A 102 -11.24 -3.65 -1.38
CA LYS A 102 -11.74 -3.83 -2.74
C LYS A 102 -11.18 -5.08 -3.42
N SER A 103 -9.89 -5.39 -3.26
CA SER A 103 -9.30 -6.56 -3.93
C SER A 103 -9.84 -7.87 -3.39
N VAL A 104 -10.20 -7.92 -2.11
CA VAL A 104 -10.79 -9.11 -1.47
C VAL A 104 -12.32 -9.14 -1.55
N GLY A 105 -12.93 -8.23 -2.31
CA GLY A 105 -14.37 -8.20 -2.55
C GLY A 105 -15.21 -7.62 -1.42
N LEU A 106 -14.60 -6.86 -0.51
CA LEU A 106 -15.26 -6.19 0.61
C LEU A 106 -15.41 -4.68 0.36
N GLU A 107 -16.41 -4.09 1.01
CA GLU A 107 -16.44 -2.64 1.19
C GLU A 107 -15.41 -2.23 2.25
N SER A 108 -14.94 -0.98 2.19
CA SER A 108 -14.04 -0.44 3.21
C SER A 108 -14.73 -0.47 4.58
N PRO A 109 -14.10 -1.06 5.61
CA PRO A 109 -14.71 -1.23 6.93
C PRO A 109 -15.02 0.10 7.61
N VAL A 110 -16.02 0.09 8.49
CA VAL A 110 -16.42 1.28 9.26
C VAL A 110 -15.33 1.68 10.26
N PRO A 111 -15.00 2.97 10.42
CA PRO A 111 -14.11 3.41 11.49
C PRO A 111 -14.77 3.22 12.85
N TYR A 112 -14.01 2.78 13.86
CA TYR A 112 -14.46 2.54 15.23
C TYR A 112 -15.17 3.77 15.85
N GLN A 113 -14.63 4.98 15.69
CA GLN A 113 -15.24 6.21 16.25
C GLN A 113 -16.55 6.57 15.56
N GLY A 114 -16.68 6.27 14.26
CA GLY A 114 -17.88 6.52 13.47
C GLY A 114 -18.81 5.30 13.39
N ARG A 115 -18.64 4.30 14.26
CA ARG A 115 -19.40 3.05 14.17
C ARG A 115 -20.88 3.31 14.40
N ASN A 116 -21.68 2.95 13.40
CA ASN A 116 -23.11 2.76 13.53
C ASN A 116 -23.37 1.28 13.23
N MET A 117 -23.95 0.55 14.18
CA MET A 117 -24.23 -0.88 14.05
C MET A 117 -25.28 -1.18 12.97
N GLU A 118 -26.06 -0.17 12.56
CA GLU A 118 -27.02 -0.26 11.46
C GLU A 118 -26.36 -0.01 10.08
N ASP A 119 -25.10 0.42 10.04
CA ASP A 119 -24.37 0.61 8.79
C ASP A 119 -24.11 -0.75 8.14
N ARG A 120 -24.56 -0.94 6.90
CA ARG A 120 -24.36 -2.18 6.14
C ARG A 120 -22.87 -2.54 6.01
N ARG A 121 -21.98 -1.55 6.03
CA ARG A 121 -20.52 -1.75 6.00
C ARG A 121 -19.98 -2.41 7.26
N PHE A 122 -20.72 -2.44 8.36
CA PHE A 122 -20.38 -3.21 9.55
C PHE A 122 -20.17 -4.70 9.21
N ASN A 123 -20.90 -5.21 8.21
CA ASN A 123 -20.70 -6.58 7.71
C ASN A 123 -19.30 -6.80 7.11
N SER A 124 -18.64 -5.75 6.63
CA SER A 124 -17.29 -5.79 6.07
C SER A 124 -16.18 -5.71 7.12
N GLY A 125 -16.51 -5.59 8.41
CA GLY A 125 -15.55 -5.48 9.51
C GLY A 125 -15.38 -4.05 10.03
N MET A 126 -14.26 -3.79 10.71
CA MET A 126 -14.04 -2.54 11.44
C MET A 126 -12.60 -2.05 11.36
N ASN A 127 -12.44 -0.73 11.27
CA ASN A 127 -11.14 -0.06 11.27
C ASN A 127 -10.87 0.63 12.61
N PHE A 128 -9.81 0.21 13.29
CA PHE A 128 -9.32 0.73 14.55
C PHE A 128 -8.06 1.62 14.39
N ALA A 129 -7.55 1.82 13.17
CA ALA A 129 -6.35 2.63 12.92
C ALA A 129 -6.61 4.13 13.16
N TYR A 130 -5.63 4.84 13.73
CA TYR A 130 -5.70 6.29 13.98
C TYR A 130 -4.51 7.02 13.38
N GLY A 131 -4.76 8.08 12.62
CA GLY A 131 -3.71 8.94 12.10
C GLY A 131 -2.71 9.42 13.16
N GLY A 132 -1.42 9.17 12.90
CA GLY A 132 -0.30 9.58 13.75
C GLY A 132 0.09 8.59 14.84
N THR A 133 -0.63 7.48 15.04
CA THR A 133 -0.29 6.53 16.11
C THR A 133 0.83 5.56 15.73
N GLY A 134 1.40 4.94 16.75
CA GLY A 134 2.45 3.93 16.65
C GLY A 134 2.13 2.69 17.49
N VAL A 135 3.13 1.84 17.69
CA VAL A 135 3.03 0.78 18.71
C VAL A 135 3.21 1.33 20.11
N PHE A 136 3.96 2.43 20.25
CA PHE A 136 4.07 3.23 21.46
C PHE A 136 3.31 4.56 21.33
N ASP A 137 3.26 5.30 22.43
CA ASP A 137 2.72 6.66 22.44
C ASP A 137 3.61 7.59 21.60
N THR A 138 2.96 8.38 20.75
CA THR A 138 3.62 9.30 19.82
C THR A 138 3.31 10.74 20.22
N THR A 139 3.50 11.69 19.31
CA THR A 139 3.15 13.10 19.54
C THR A 139 1.65 13.37 19.48
N VAL A 140 0.83 12.40 19.08
CA VAL A 140 -0.63 12.51 19.07
C VAL A 140 -1.25 11.73 20.23
N ALA A 141 -2.28 12.29 20.86
CA ALA A 141 -3.00 11.67 21.97
C ALA A 141 -4.17 10.79 21.47
N TYR A 142 -3.84 9.81 20.63
CA TYR A 142 -4.77 8.81 20.10
C TYR A 142 -4.36 7.40 20.54
N PRO A 143 -5.27 6.40 20.52
CA PRO A 143 -4.96 5.03 20.92
C PRO A 143 -3.78 4.42 20.16
N ASN A 144 -2.69 4.10 20.86
CA ASN A 144 -1.61 3.27 20.31
C ASN A 144 -2.12 1.87 19.92
N MET A 145 -1.34 1.12 19.16
CA MET A 145 -1.77 -0.17 18.60
C MET A 145 -2.28 -1.16 19.66
N THR A 146 -1.62 -1.24 20.82
CA THR A 146 -2.05 -2.11 21.93
C THR A 146 -3.45 -1.71 22.43
N THR A 147 -3.71 -0.41 22.52
CA THR A 147 -5.02 0.12 22.90
C THR A 147 -6.07 -0.15 21.82
N GLN A 148 -5.71 -0.02 20.53
CA GLN A 148 -6.59 -0.36 19.42
C GLN A 148 -7.03 -1.84 19.47
N ILE A 149 -6.09 -2.75 19.77
CA ILE A 149 -6.39 -4.18 19.97
C ILE A 149 -7.30 -4.39 21.20
N GLY A 150 -7.10 -3.60 22.26
CA GLY A 150 -8.00 -3.60 23.43
C GLY A 150 -9.44 -3.21 23.08
N LEU A 151 -9.63 -2.21 22.22
CA LEU A 151 -10.96 -1.82 21.72
C LEU A 151 -11.60 -2.93 20.89
N PHE A 152 -10.81 -3.64 20.08
CA PHE A 152 -11.28 -4.81 19.35
C PHE A 152 -11.69 -5.95 20.27
N LYS A 153 -10.88 -6.23 21.31
CA LYS A 153 -11.21 -7.23 22.33
C LYS A 153 -12.55 -6.94 23.02
N GLN A 154 -12.83 -5.68 23.35
CA GLN A 154 -14.12 -5.30 23.94
C GLN A 154 -15.31 -5.70 23.07
N LEU A 155 -15.21 -5.53 21.75
CA LEU A 155 -16.26 -5.94 20.79
C LEU A 155 -16.35 -7.46 20.58
N ILE A 156 -15.32 -8.21 20.97
CA ILE A 156 -15.39 -9.68 21.00
C ILE A 156 -16.09 -10.11 22.30
N ASP A 157 -15.69 -9.52 23.42
CA ASP A 157 -16.21 -9.84 24.75
C ASP A 157 -17.71 -9.52 24.89
N ASP A 158 -18.20 -8.46 24.22
CA ASP A 158 -19.62 -8.08 24.22
C ASP A 158 -20.48 -8.84 23.19
N GLY A 159 -19.86 -9.75 22.40
CA GLY A 159 -20.53 -10.56 21.40
C GLY A 159 -20.78 -9.87 20.06
N THR A 160 -20.28 -8.65 19.85
CA THR A 160 -20.40 -7.92 18.59
C THR A 160 -19.68 -8.65 17.43
N PHE A 161 -18.52 -9.25 17.69
CA PHE A 161 -17.82 -10.11 16.74
C PHE A 161 -17.59 -11.51 17.33
N SER A 162 -18.02 -12.54 16.61
CA SER A 162 -17.89 -13.93 17.03
C SER A 162 -16.52 -14.52 16.69
N ALA A 163 -16.14 -15.62 17.34
CA ALA A 163 -14.93 -16.37 16.99
C ALA A 163 -14.91 -16.82 15.50
N ALA A 164 -16.08 -17.08 14.91
CA ALA A 164 -16.20 -17.43 13.50
C ALA A 164 -15.92 -16.24 12.58
N ASP A 165 -16.34 -15.03 12.97
CA ASP A 165 -16.00 -13.80 12.24
C ASP A 165 -14.49 -13.59 12.20
N LEU A 166 -13.82 -13.80 13.33
CA LEU A 166 -12.37 -13.66 13.43
C LEU A 166 -11.62 -14.69 12.60
N ALA A 167 -12.02 -15.97 12.70
CA ALA A 167 -11.37 -17.06 11.98
C ALA A 167 -11.49 -16.95 10.45
N SER A 168 -12.54 -16.27 9.96
CA SER A 168 -12.82 -16.06 8.53
C SER A 168 -12.48 -14.63 8.04
N SER A 169 -11.83 -13.82 8.87
CA SER A 169 -11.45 -12.44 8.54
C SER A 169 -10.02 -12.32 8.02
N LEU A 170 -9.77 -11.23 7.29
CA LEU A 170 -8.43 -10.70 7.07
C LEU A 170 -8.18 -9.59 8.10
N THR A 171 -7.00 -9.57 8.70
CA THR A 171 -6.55 -8.47 9.56
C THR A 171 -5.43 -7.71 8.87
N LEU A 172 -5.54 -6.39 8.74
CA LEU A 172 -4.48 -5.51 8.25
C LEU A 172 -3.85 -4.76 9.43
N VAL A 173 -2.53 -4.80 9.55
CA VAL A 173 -1.75 -4.05 10.54
C VAL A 173 -0.79 -3.12 9.82
N THR A 174 -0.82 -1.83 10.15
CA THR A 174 0.08 -0.82 9.56
C THR A 174 0.94 -0.14 10.61
N LEU A 175 2.17 0.18 10.21
CA LEU A 175 3.08 1.03 10.96
C LEU A 175 3.90 1.84 9.93
N SER A 176 3.80 3.17 9.98
CA SER A 176 4.27 4.07 8.93
C SER A 176 5.35 5.05 9.42
N GLY A 177 5.94 4.80 10.60
CA GLY A 177 7.09 5.54 11.11
C GLY A 177 6.79 6.66 12.13
N ASN A 178 5.59 6.67 12.71
CA ASN A 178 5.21 7.65 13.72
C ASN A 178 6.02 7.50 15.02
N ASP A 179 6.30 6.28 15.48
CA ASP A 179 7.18 6.02 16.63
C ASP A 179 8.55 6.67 16.45
N TYR A 180 9.15 6.51 15.25
CA TYR A 180 10.46 7.09 14.93
C TYR A 180 10.41 8.60 14.85
N SER A 181 9.34 9.15 14.27
CA SER A 181 9.14 10.60 14.24
C SER A 181 9.02 11.19 15.65
N ALA A 182 8.28 10.54 16.55
CA ALA A 182 8.14 10.95 17.94
C ALA A 182 9.45 10.80 18.73
N TYR A 183 10.13 9.67 18.55
CA TYR A 183 11.42 9.41 19.20
C TYR A 183 12.48 10.42 18.77
N THR A 184 12.61 10.69 17.48
CA THR A 184 13.61 11.63 16.94
C THR A 184 13.28 13.08 17.29
N ALA A 185 11.99 13.46 17.37
CA ALA A 185 11.59 14.78 17.85
C ALA A 185 12.00 15.01 19.32
N LYS A 186 11.97 13.96 20.15
CA LYS A 186 12.32 14.03 21.57
C LYS A 186 13.84 13.91 21.82
N ASN A 187 14.52 13.02 21.10
CA ASN A 187 15.90 12.62 21.40
C ASN A 187 16.94 13.07 20.35
N GLY A 188 16.49 13.66 19.25
CA GLY A 188 17.32 13.91 18.07
C GLY A 188 17.50 12.65 17.20
N LEU A 189 18.06 12.84 16.00
CA LEU A 189 18.38 11.75 15.08
C LEU A 189 19.80 11.22 15.37
N ILE A 190 19.91 10.26 16.29
CA ILE A 190 21.16 9.56 16.61
C ILE A 190 21.03 8.11 16.09
N PRO A 191 21.76 7.71 15.03
CA PRO A 191 21.53 6.43 14.36
C PRO A 191 21.64 5.19 15.26
N SER A 192 22.62 5.14 16.17
CA SER A 192 22.80 4.00 17.09
C SER A 192 21.62 3.87 18.07
N ALA A 193 21.23 4.97 18.72
CA ALA A 193 20.08 4.99 19.62
C ALA A 193 18.76 4.67 18.89
N LEU A 194 18.64 5.11 17.63
CA LEU A 194 17.48 4.79 16.80
C LEU A 194 17.44 3.30 16.40
N GLN A 195 18.58 2.64 16.19
CA GLN A 195 18.62 1.19 15.97
C GLN A 195 18.13 0.41 17.21
N GLU A 196 18.56 0.80 18.41
CA GLU A 196 18.07 0.19 19.66
C GLU A 196 16.55 0.38 19.79
N PHE A 197 16.05 1.58 19.50
CA PHE A 197 14.63 1.85 19.52
C PHE A 197 13.85 1.07 18.43
N ILE A 198 14.43 0.86 17.25
CA ILE A 198 13.85 0.00 16.20
C ILE A 198 13.64 -1.42 16.73
N VAL A 199 14.59 -1.97 17.48
CA VAL A 199 14.45 -3.30 18.12
C VAL A 199 13.24 -3.31 19.07
N SER A 200 13.08 -2.28 19.91
CA SER A 200 11.93 -2.17 20.81
C SER A 200 10.60 -2.06 20.07
N VAL A 201 10.54 -1.27 19.00
CA VAL A 201 9.33 -1.11 18.17
C VAL A 201 8.93 -2.43 17.52
N VAL A 202 9.87 -3.15 16.91
CA VAL A 202 9.56 -4.44 16.27
C VAL A 202 9.19 -5.50 17.31
N SER A 203 9.82 -5.50 18.48
CA SER A 203 9.46 -6.38 19.58
C SER A 203 8.00 -6.16 20.03
N GLN A 204 7.61 -4.91 20.27
CA GLN A 204 6.24 -4.56 20.64
C GLN A 204 5.23 -4.88 19.51
N LEU A 205 5.60 -4.65 18.25
CA LEU A 205 4.78 -5.05 17.10
C LEU A 205 4.57 -6.58 17.09
N GLY A 206 5.62 -7.36 17.35
CA GLY A 206 5.52 -8.82 17.49
C GLY A 206 4.56 -9.25 18.61
N THR A 207 4.59 -8.57 19.76
CA THR A 207 3.62 -8.79 20.86
C THR A 207 2.20 -8.49 20.40
N ASN A 208 1.97 -7.36 19.74
CA ASN A 208 0.65 -6.97 19.23
C ASN A 208 0.11 -7.99 18.20
N LEU A 209 0.96 -8.46 17.29
CA LEU A 209 0.60 -9.51 16.32
C LEU A 209 0.21 -10.82 17.00
N LYS A 210 0.97 -11.23 18.04
CA LYS A 210 0.64 -12.41 18.84
C LYS A 210 -0.71 -12.28 19.54
N GLN A 211 -1.01 -11.11 20.13
CA GLN A 211 -2.30 -10.86 20.77
C GLN A 211 -3.47 -10.96 19.78
N LEU A 212 -3.33 -10.44 18.56
CA LEU A 212 -4.35 -10.59 17.52
C LEU A 212 -4.62 -12.07 17.18
N TYR A 213 -3.57 -12.89 17.10
CA TYR A 213 -3.72 -14.33 16.90
C TYR A 213 -4.41 -15.01 18.08
N GLU A 214 -4.04 -14.68 19.32
CA GLU A 214 -4.66 -15.21 20.54
C GLU A 214 -6.15 -14.85 20.63
N LEU A 215 -6.55 -13.68 20.13
CA LEU A 215 -7.96 -13.27 20.03
C LEU A 215 -8.75 -14.06 18.98
N GLY A 216 -8.09 -14.68 18.00
CA GLY A 216 -8.75 -15.52 17.00
C GLY A 216 -8.43 -15.16 15.54
N ALA A 217 -7.61 -14.14 15.27
CA ALA A 217 -7.21 -13.82 13.91
C ALA A 217 -6.37 -14.96 13.30
N ARG A 218 -6.68 -15.36 12.07
CA ARG A 218 -5.99 -16.47 11.38
C ARG A 218 -5.29 -16.06 10.08
N LYS A 219 -5.60 -14.88 9.55
CA LYS A 219 -4.92 -14.27 8.41
C LYS A 219 -4.61 -12.81 8.74
N VAL A 220 -3.33 -12.51 8.96
CA VAL A 220 -2.84 -11.20 9.39
C VAL A 220 -1.81 -10.68 8.40
N ALA A 221 -2.18 -9.66 7.65
CA ALA A 221 -1.31 -8.91 6.75
C ALA A 221 -0.68 -7.75 7.51
N VAL A 222 0.63 -7.82 7.78
CA VAL A 222 1.39 -6.77 8.45
C VAL A 222 2.25 -6.00 7.45
N ALA A 223 2.06 -4.70 7.38
CA ALA A 223 2.85 -3.84 6.51
C ALA A 223 4.29 -3.69 7.02
N ALA A 224 5.23 -4.03 6.14
CA ALA A 224 6.59 -3.53 6.26
C ALA A 224 6.59 -2.01 6.05
N LEU A 225 7.55 -1.31 6.65
CA LEU A 225 7.71 0.12 6.45
C LEU A 225 7.99 0.44 4.98
N GLN A 226 7.26 1.42 4.47
CA GLN A 226 7.59 2.14 3.26
C GLN A 226 8.95 2.85 3.39
N PRO A 227 9.62 3.26 2.30
CA PRO A 227 10.91 3.93 2.37
C PRO A 227 10.75 5.33 2.98
N LEU A 228 10.86 5.45 4.30
CA LEU A 228 10.68 6.71 5.03
C LEU A 228 11.57 7.82 4.49
N GLY A 229 12.80 7.49 4.07
CA GLY A 229 13.72 8.47 3.47
C GLY A 229 13.22 9.08 2.17
N CYS A 230 12.25 8.46 1.48
CA CYS A 230 11.63 8.98 0.26
C CYS A 230 10.34 9.77 0.51
N ILE A 231 9.87 9.86 1.75
CA ILE A 231 8.67 10.63 2.08
C ILE A 231 8.98 12.14 2.00
N PRO A 232 8.07 13.01 1.52
CA PRO A 232 8.39 14.41 1.26
C PRO A 232 8.92 15.20 2.45
N ARG A 233 8.50 14.87 3.69
CA ARG A 233 9.07 15.46 4.92
C ARG A 233 10.59 15.36 4.98
N PHE A 234 11.15 14.26 4.50
CA PHE A 234 12.59 14.00 4.52
C PHE A 234 13.28 14.39 3.21
N THR A 235 12.58 14.38 2.07
CA THR A 235 13.16 14.81 0.79
C THR A 235 13.11 16.32 0.58
N ALA A 236 12.29 17.05 1.36
CA ALA A 236 12.20 18.52 1.31
C ALA A 236 13.55 19.22 1.48
N VAL A 237 14.45 18.67 2.29
CA VAL A 237 15.82 19.20 2.49
C VAL A 237 16.66 19.17 1.22
N ASN A 238 16.31 18.30 0.27
CA ASN A 238 16.92 18.16 -1.04
C ASN A 238 15.96 18.62 -2.16
N SER A 239 15.08 19.58 -1.86
CA SER A 239 14.10 20.11 -2.84
C SER A 239 13.26 19.00 -3.53
N PHE A 240 12.93 17.95 -2.78
CA PHE A 240 12.19 16.79 -3.27
C PHE A 240 12.90 16.01 -4.39
N GLN A 241 14.23 16.11 -4.52
CA GLN A 241 14.97 15.47 -5.61
C GLN A 241 15.55 14.11 -5.25
N LYS A 242 15.83 13.85 -3.96
CA LYS A 242 16.50 12.63 -3.53
C LYS A 242 15.96 12.12 -2.19
N CYS A 243 15.84 10.80 -2.11
CA CYS A 243 15.61 10.10 -0.85
C CYS A 243 16.80 10.24 0.11
N ASN A 244 16.53 10.13 1.41
CA ASN A 244 17.54 10.02 2.45
C ASN A 244 18.00 8.56 2.62
N ASP A 245 19.21 8.26 2.15
CA ASP A 245 19.78 6.90 2.14
C ASP A 245 20.02 6.35 3.56
N THR A 246 20.38 7.21 4.51
CA THR A 246 20.58 6.82 5.92
C THR A 246 19.27 6.37 6.56
N LEU A 247 18.18 7.11 6.34
CA LEU A 247 16.86 6.72 6.84
C LEU A 247 16.36 5.44 6.16
N ASN A 248 16.58 5.28 4.86
CA ASN A 248 16.20 4.06 4.15
C ASN A 248 17.01 2.83 4.62
N SER A 249 18.27 3.01 5.02
CA SER A 249 19.07 1.94 5.65
C SER A 249 18.46 1.49 6.99
N LEU A 250 18.01 2.43 7.82
CA LEU A 250 17.32 2.11 9.08
C LEU A 250 15.96 1.45 8.87
N VAL A 251 15.23 1.87 7.83
CA VAL A 251 14.00 1.19 7.40
C VAL A 251 14.30 -0.25 6.95
N GLY A 252 15.39 -0.47 6.21
CA GLY A 252 15.87 -1.80 5.86
C GLY A 252 16.11 -2.68 7.08
N PHE A 253 16.76 -2.13 8.11
CA PHE A 253 16.98 -2.81 9.38
C PHE A 253 15.67 -3.18 10.09
N HIS A 254 14.71 -2.24 10.21
CA HIS A 254 13.37 -2.54 10.73
C HIS A 254 12.70 -3.68 9.95
N ASN A 255 12.67 -3.58 8.62
CA ASN A 255 11.97 -4.53 7.77
C ASN A 255 12.62 -5.92 7.80
N GLN A 256 13.93 -6.01 8.05
CA GLN A 256 14.61 -7.29 8.30
C GLN A 256 14.15 -7.91 9.63
N LEU A 257 14.13 -7.12 10.71
CA LEU A 257 13.67 -7.59 12.02
C LEU A 257 12.20 -8.00 11.99
N LEU A 258 11.34 -7.24 11.29
CA LEU A 258 9.93 -7.58 11.13
C LEU A 258 9.74 -8.92 10.42
N ARG A 259 10.44 -9.15 9.31
CA ARG A 259 10.38 -10.44 8.60
C ARG A 259 10.83 -11.60 9.50
N LYS A 260 11.87 -11.39 10.31
CA LYS A 260 12.30 -12.36 11.31
C LYS A 260 11.21 -12.62 12.36
N ALA A 261 10.62 -11.57 12.94
CA ALA A 261 9.55 -11.71 13.93
C ALA A 261 8.32 -12.45 13.37
N VAL A 262 7.93 -12.15 12.13
CA VAL A 262 6.85 -12.86 11.42
C VAL A 262 7.19 -14.33 11.19
N SER A 263 8.42 -14.64 10.77
CA SER A 263 8.88 -16.02 10.63
C SER A 263 8.85 -16.77 11.96
N ASP A 264 9.30 -16.13 13.05
CA ASP A 264 9.33 -16.73 14.37
C ASP A 264 7.90 -16.97 14.90
N LEU A 265 6.97 -16.05 14.64
CA LEU A 265 5.55 -16.23 14.97
C LEU A 265 4.90 -17.35 14.17
N ASN A 266 5.13 -17.41 12.85
CA ASN A 266 4.62 -18.48 12.00
C ASN A 266 5.23 -19.86 12.32
N ASN A 267 6.40 -19.93 12.97
CA ASN A 267 6.93 -21.20 13.49
C ASN A 267 6.27 -21.61 14.82
N GLN A 268 5.79 -20.64 15.59
CA GLN A 268 5.09 -20.88 16.87
C GLN A 268 3.60 -21.17 16.68
N THR A 269 3.00 -20.67 15.60
CA THR A 269 1.62 -20.98 15.20
C THR A 269 1.66 -22.03 14.10
N ALA A 270 0.87 -23.12 14.16
CA ALA A 270 0.93 -24.22 13.18
C ALA A 270 0.43 -23.86 11.75
N SER A 271 0.46 -22.59 11.36
CA SER A 271 -0.08 -22.05 10.12
C SER A 271 0.70 -20.83 9.63
N SER A 272 0.65 -20.58 8.31
CA SER A 272 1.07 -19.33 7.67
C SER A 272 0.06 -18.20 7.99
N THR A 273 -0.04 -17.86 9.27
CA THR A 273 -1.00 -16.89 9.82
C THR A 273 -0.63 -15.47 9.40
N PHE A 274 0.66 -15.15 9.48
CA PHE A 274 1.18 -13.80 9.30
C PHE A 274 1.86 -13.68 7.93
N VAL A 275 1.48 -12.66 7.17
CA VAL A 275 2.06 -12.34 5.87
C VAL A 275 2.58 -10.92 5.86
N VAL A 276 3.75 -10.69 5.25
CA VAL A 276 4.36 -9.35 5.18
C VAL A 276 3.89 -8.66 3.91
N VAL A 277 3.28 -7.49 4.07
CA VAL A 277 2.94 -6.59 2.96
C VAL A 277 4.16 -5.71 2.68
N ASP A 278 4.91 -6.01 1.61
CA ASP A 278 6.16 -5.33 1.28
C ASP A 278 5.93 -3.95 0.63
N LEU A 279 5.57 -2.97 1.46
CA LEU A 279 5.42 -1.59 1.01
C LEU A 279 6.75 -0.98 0.59
N TYR A 280 7.88 -1.39 1.16
CA TYR A 280 9.19 -0.85 0.79
C TYR A 280 9.45 -1.06 -0.70
N THR A 281 9.42 -2.33 -1.13
CA THR A 281 9.69 -2.71 -2.51
C THR A 281 8.64 -2.11 -3.45
N SER A 282 7.37 -2.12 -3.05
CA SER A 282 6.26 -1.60 -3.86
C SER A 282 6.36 -0.09 -4.09
N PHE A 283 6.72 0.69 -3.06
CA PHE A 283 6.99 2.13 -3.21
C PHE A 283 8.21 2.36 -4.10
N MET A 284 9.33 1.71 -3.83
CA MET A 284 10.55 1.91 -4.60
C MET A 284 10.38 1.53 -6.08
N SER A 285 9.59 0.50 -6.38
CA SER A 285 9.25 0.11 -7.76
C SER A 285 8.53 1.25 -8.49
N VAL A 286 7.59 1.93 -7.85
CA VAL A 286 6.87 3.06 -8.46
C VAL A 286 7.75 4.30 -8.53
N LEU A 287 8.46 4.64 -7.45
CA LEU A 287 9.27 5.86 -7.35
C LEU A 287 10.49 5.84 -8.30
N ASN A 288 11.05 4.67 -8.59
CA ASN A 288 12.17 4.51 -9.50
C ASN A 288 11.75 4.16 -10.94
N SER A 289 10.46 4.00 -11.22
CA SER A 289 9.99 3.62 -12.55
C SER A 289 10.17 4.77 -13.54
N THR A 290 10.84 4.49 -14.66
CA THR A 290 10.97 5.42 -15.79
C THR A 290 9.68 5.56 -16.60
N ASP A 291 8.77 4.59 -16.47
CA ASP A 291 7.46 4.56 -17.15
C ASP A 291 6.34 5.11 -16.25
N SER A 292 6.71 5.73 -15.13
CA SER A 292 5.78 6.33 -14.19
C SER A 292 5.12 7.56 -14.79
N THR A 293 3.80 7.67 -14.63
CA THR A 293 3.05 8.88 -14.98
C THR A 293 3.27 10.03 -13.99
N PHE A 294 4.03 9.80 -12.91
CA PHE A 294 4.35 10.80 -11.90
C PHE A 294 5.65 11.52 -12.28
N VAL A 295 5.53 12.78 -12.75
CA VAL A 295 6.69 13.58 -13.22
C VAL A 295 7.68 13.87 -12.08
N ASP A 296 7.18 14.31 -10.92
CA ASP A 296 7.98 14.58 -9.72
C ASP A 296 7.47 13.71 -8.56
N PRO A 297 7.76 12.39 -8.53
CA PRO A 297 7.09 11.45 -7.64
C PRO A 297 7.38 11.71 -6.15
N LEU A 298 8.46 12.42 -5.82
CA LEU A 298 8.82 12.80 -4.44
C LEU A 298 8.22 14.15 -4.02
N LYS A 299 7.65 14.92 -4.93
CA LYS A 299 7.06 16.23 -4.65
C LYS A 299 5.60 16.07 -4.21
N PRO A 300 5.21 16.66 -3.07
CA PRO A 300 3.83 16.58 -2.59
C PRO A 300 2.92 17.54 -3.37
N CYS A 301 1.67 17.13 -3.60
CA CYS A 301 0.67 17.96 -4.27
C CYS A 301 0.19 19.12 -3.38
N CYS A 302 0.04 18.90 -2.08
CA CYS A 302 -0.52 19.84 -1.13
C CYS A 302 0.50 20.22 -0.05
N VAL A 303 0.86 21.51 0.00
CA VAL A 303 1.87 22.03 0.94
C VAL A 303 1.42 23.34 1.54
N GLY A 304 1.85 23.62 2.76
CA GLY A 304 1.69 24.96 3.35
C GLY A 304 2.39 26.03 2.52
N VAL A 305 1.87 27.26 2.55
CA VAL A 305 2.52 28.42 1.89
C VAL A 305 3.84 28.80 2.58
N SER A 306 4.10 28.27 3.77
CA SER A 306 5.39 28.33 4.47
C SER A 306 5.51 27.11 5.41
N SER A 307 6.69 26.91 6.00
CA SER A 307 6.95 25.84 6.99
C SER A 307 6.10 25.91 8.26
N ARG A 308 5.41 27.05 8.50
CA ARG A 308 4.49 27.21 9.64
C ARG A 308 3.12 26.60 9.40
N PHE A 309 2.78 26.31 8.15
CA PHE A 309 1.46 25.85 7.75
C PHE A 309 1.56 24.45 7.11
N ASN A 310 0.48 23.70 7.25
CA ASN A 310 0.34 22.38 6.64
C ASN A 310 -0.77 22.39 5.58
N CYS A 311 -0.84 21.32 4.78
CA CYS A 311 -1.99 21.08 3.91
C CYS A 311 -3.31 21.19 4.71
N GLY A 312 -4.28 21.94 4.19
CA GLY A 312 -5.56 22.15 4.86
C GLY A 312 -5.57 23.20 5.98
N THR A 313 -4.47 23.93 6.20
CA THR A 313 -4.45 25.04 7.17
C THR A 313 -5.20 26.26 6.66
N VAL A 314 -6.08 26.80 7.50
CA VAL A 314 -6.89 27.99 7.23
C VAL A 314 -6.72 28.91 8.44
N ASP A 315 -6.56 30.21 8.21
CA ASP A 315 -6.49 31.21 9.28
C ASP A 315 -7.88 31.64 9.76
N ALA A 316 -7.93 32.61 10.69
CA ALA A 316 -9.16 33.05 11.34
C ALA A 316 -10.16 33.71 10.38
N ASP A 317 -9.67 34.31 9.28
CA ASP A 317 -10.45 34.94 8.22
C ASP A 317 -10.89 33.97 7.12
N GLY A 318 -10.52 32.69 7.20
CA GLY A 318 -10.91 31.69 6.20
C GLY A 318 -9.96 31.62 4.99
N THR A 319 -8.85 32.35 5.01
CA THR A 319 -7.84 32.34 3.95
C THR A 319 -7.02 31.05 4.01
N LYS A 320 -6.93 30.36 2.87
CA LYS A 320 -6.13 29.14 2.72
C LYS A 320 -4.64 29.48 2.88
N LYS A 321 -3.94 28.76 3.78
CA LYS A 321 -2.49 28.84 3.97
C LYS A 321 -1.75 27.63 3.40
N TYR A 322 -2.30 27.08 2.33
CA TYR A 322 -1.70 25.98 1.58
C TYR A 322 -1.94 26.17 0.08
N THR A 323 -1.12 25.50 -0.71
CA THR A 323 -1.29 25.33 -2.16
C THR A 323 -1.63 23.87 -2.46
N VAL A 324 -2.30 23.64 -3.59
CA VAL A 324 -2.59 22.32 -4.13
C VAL A 324 -2.14 22.33 -5.58
N CYS A 325 -1.48 21.26 -6.04
CA CYS A 325 -1.10 21.08 -7.43
C CYS A 325 -2.34 21.01 -8.34
N GLU A 326 -2.17 21.31 -9.63
CA GLU A 326 -3.28 21.38 -10.59
C GLU A 326 -3.97 20.03 -10.83
N ALA A 327 -3.20 18.93 -10.83
CA ALA A 327 -3.69 17.57 -11.09
C ALA A 327 -3.30 16.60 -9.96
N PRO A 328 -4.08 16.52 -8.85
CA PRO A 328 -3.82 15.60 -7.74
C PRO A 328 -3.74 14.12 -8.15
N GLU A 329 -4.42 13.73 -9.22
CA GLU A 329 -4.40 12.38 -9.81
C GLU A 329 -3.09 12.03 -10.51
N SER A 330 -2.27 13.03 -10.82
CA SER A 330 -0.94 12.89 -11.44
C SER A 330 0.21 13.09 -10.45
N ALA A 331 -0.09 13.27 -9.16
CA ALA A 331 0.91 13.36 -8.10
C ALA A 331 0.96 12.04 -7.30
N PHE A 332 2.16 11.60 -6.92
CA PHE A 332 2.32 10.40 -6.08
C PHE A 332 2.03 10.72 -4.61
N PHE A 333 2.65 11.76 -4.05
CA PHE A 333 2.42 12.22 -2.69
C PHE A 333 1.35 13.31 -2.62
N TRP A 334 0.44 13.17 -1.65
CA TRP A 334 -0.58 14.15 -1.35
C TRP A 334 -0.03 15.29 -0.51
N ASP A 335 0.54 14.97 0.65
CA ASP A 335 1.10 15.93 1.58
C ASP A 335 2.54 15.53 1.97
N MET A 336 3.06 16.10 3.06
CA MET A 336 4.42 15.83 3.50
C MET A 336 4.69 14.39 3.95
N ALA A 337 3.67 13.52 4.03
CA ALA A 337 3.79 12.17 4.57
C ALA A 337 3.05 11.10 3.75
N HIS A 338 1.93 11.45 3.12
CA HIS A 338 0.96 10.47 2.64
C HIS A 338 0.85 10.44 1.12
N PRO A 339 0.70 9.26 0.50
CA PRO A 339 0.36 9.17 -0.93
C PRO A 339 -1.01 9.77 -1.26
N THR A 340 -1.18 10.22 -2.50
CA THR A 340 -2.50 10.47 -3.09
C THR A 340 -3.24 9.15 -3.31
N GLN A 341 -4.53 9.23 -3.69
CA GLN A 341 -5.23 8.03 -4.17
C GLN A 341 -4.50 7.38 -5.36
N ALA A 342 -3.89 8.17 -6.25
CA ALA A 342 -3.15 7.66 -7.40
C ALA A 342 -1.85 6.96 -6.97
N GLY A 343 -1.10 7.56 -6.03
CA GLY A 343 0.08 6.95 -5.43
C GLY A 343 -0.26 5.62 -4.74
N TRP A 344 -1.32 5.59 -3.92
CA TRP A 344 -1.79 4.35 -3.29
C TRP A 344 -2.21 3.29 -4.31
N ARG A 345 -2.89 3.68 -5.41
CA ARG A 345 -3.24 2.75 -6.48
C ARG A 345 -2.00 2.15 -7.14
N ALA A 346 -0.99 2.96 -7.44
CA ALA A 346 0.24 2.50 -8.08
C ALA A 346 1.01 1.53 -7.17
N VAL A 347 1.17 1.89 -5.89
CA VAL A 347 1.78 1.02 -4.87
C VAL A 347 1.01 -0.30 -4.76
N TYR A 348 -0.31 -0.24 -4.64
CA TYR A 348 -1.13 -1.44 -4.52
C TYR A 348 -1.06 -2.32 -5.77
N THR A 349 -1.00 -1.72 -6.96
CA THR A 349 -0.84 -2.46 -8.22
C THR A 349 0.48 -3.24 -8.21
N SER A 350 1.58 -2.60 -7.80
CA SER A 350 2.89 -3.26 -7.65
C SER A 350 2.89 -4.38 -6.59
N LEU A 351 2.05 -4.26 -5.56
CA LEU A 351 1.97 -5.18 -4.43
C LEU A 351 1.05 -6.39 -4.69
N SER A 352 -0.07 -6.15 -5.38
CA SER A 352 -1.26 -7.02 -5.39
C SER A 352 -0.97 -8.47 -5.77
N ALA A 353 -0.21 -8.72 -6.84
CA ALA A 353 0.09 -10.07 -7.29
C ALA A 353 0.83 -10.91 -6.24
N ALA A 354 1.80 -10.31 -5.54
CA ALA A 354 2.57 -11.00 -4.51
C ALA A 354 1.77 -11.18 -3.22
N LEU A 355 0.89 -10.23 -2.89
CA LEU A 355 0.03 -10.32 -1.71
C LEU A 355 -1.08 -11.36 -1.91
N GLU A 356 -1.74 -11.36 -3.07
CA GLU A 356 -2.81 -12.32 -3.40
C GLU A 356 -2.33 -13.77 -3.46
N GLN A 357 -1.05 -14.01 -3.73
CA GLN A 357 -0.45 -15.35 -3.64
C GLN A 357 -0.23 -15.82 -2.18
N GLN A 358 -0.14 -14.90 -1.24
CA GLN A 358 0.11 -15.18 0.19
C GLN A 358 -1.18 -15.25 1.03
N LEU A 359 -2.25 -14.60 0.56
CA LEU A 359 -3.57 -14.60 1.20
C LEU A 359 -4.33 -15.88 0.86
#